data_AF-A0ABC9TNY1-F1
#
_entry.id   AF-A0ABC9TNY1-F1
#
_cell.length_a   1.000
_cell.length_b   1.000
_cell.length_c   1.000
_cell.angle_alpha   90.00
_cell.angle_beta   90.00
_cell.angle_gamma   90.00
#
_symmetry.space_group_name_H-M   'P 1'
#
loop_
_entity.id
_entity.type
_entity.pdbx_description
1 polymer ?
#
loop_
_entity_poly.entity_id
_entity_poly.type
_entity_poly.pdbx_seq_one_letter_code
_entity_poly.pdbx_strand_id
1 'polypeptide(L)' 'MLMLNVKKAEYIIEKNGEISLAKLLEDLSVADSNNNKLRLISLIQHNSNIERTYKKSSEGRVITFFIIKNSNF' A
#
# COMPACT_ATOMS: atom_id res chain seq x y z
N MET A 1 -8.08 18.84 -5.50
CA MET A 1 -8.09 17.73 -4.52
C MET A 1 -7.86 16.44 -5.28
N LEU A 2 -6.69 15.79 -5.15
CA LEU A 2 -6.43 14.50 -5.80
C LEU A 2 -7.24 13.42 -5.08
N MET A 3 -8.06 12.69 -5.83
CA MET A 3 -8.95 11.65 -5.31
C MET A 3 -8.21 10.30 -5.31
N LEU A 4 -8.31 9.55 -4.22
CA LEU A 4 -7.74 8.20 -4.12
C LEU A 4 -8.41 7.28 -5.15
N ASN A 5 -7.61 6.64 -6.01
CA ASN A 5 -8.09 5.71 -7.03
C ASN A 5 -7.63 4.29 -6.68
N VAL A 6 -8.57 3.46 -6.22
CA VAL A 6 -8.30 2.08 -5.78
C VAL A 6 -7.67 1.23 -6.88
N LYS A 7 -8.18 1.29 -8.12
CA LYS A 7 -7.64 0.52 -9.25
C LYS A 7 -6.20 0.89 -9.57
N LYS A 8 -5.87 2.19 -9.47
CA LYS A 8 -4.49 2.65 -9.65
C LYS A 8 -3.59 2.13 -8.54
N ALA A 9 -4.06 2.11 -7.29
CA ALA A 9 -3.29 1.60 -6.17
C ALA A 9 -3.03 0.08 -6.31
N GLU A 10 -4.06 -0.69 -6.65
CA GLU A 10 -3.95 -2.12 -6.92
C GLU A 10 -2.95 -2.41 -8.05
N TYR A 11 -3.05 -1.69 -9.18
CA TYR A 11 -2.10 -1.81 -10.28
C TYR A 11 -0.65 -1.55 -9.87
N ILE A 12 -0.40 -0.53 -9.03
CA ILE A 12 0.95 -0.22 -8.52
C ILE A 12 1.45 -1.37 -7.63
N ILE A 13 0.60 -1.91 -6.75
CA ILE A 13 0.95 -3.04 -5.89
C ILE A 13 1.28 -4.28 -6.74
N GLU A 14 0.45 -4.60 -7.73
CA GLU A 14 0.67 -5.72 -8.66
C GLU A 14 1.98 -5.58 -9.43
N LYS A 15 2.29 -4.37 -9.91
CA LYS A 15 3.53 -4.11 -10.67
C LYS A 15 4.79 -4.28 -9.83
N ASN A 16 4.74 -3.87 -8.55
CA ASN A 16 5.91 -3.93 -7.67
C ASN A 16 6.03 -5.29 -6.94
N GLY A 17 4.94 -6.05 -6.83
CA GLY A 17 4.87 -7.29 -6.05
C GLY A 17 4.79 -7.04 -4.53
N GLU A 18 5.68 -6.19 -4.02
CA GLU A 18 5.69 -5.66 -2.65
C GLU A 18 5.92 -4.15 -2.65
N ILE A 19 5.14 -3.40 -1.86
CA ILE A 19 5.31 -1.96 -1.71
C ILE A 19 4.94 -1.48 -0.30
N SER A 20 5.68 -0.50 0.23
CA SER A 20 5.33 0.13 1.51
C SER A 20 4.15 1.09 1.35
N LEU A 21 3.35 1.28 2.39
CA LEU A 21 2.23 2.23 2.38
C LEU A 21 2.68 3.66 2.04
N ALA A 22 3.82 4.09 2.57
CA ALA A 22 4.37 5.42 2.29
C ALA A 22 4.75 5.57 0.81
N LYS A 23 5.41 4.57 0.23
CA LYS A 23 5.78 4.58 -1.19
C LYS A 23 4.55 4.54 -2.11
N LEU A 24 3.54 3.76 -1.73
CA LEU A 24 2.29 3.71 -2.48
C LEU A 24 1.56 5.07 -2.49
N LEU A 25 1.54 5.79 -1.36
CA LEU A 25 0.98 7.14 -1.30
C LEU A 25 1.75 8.14 -2.18
N GLU A 26 3.08 8.05 -2.16
CA GLU A 26 3.96 8.84 -3.04
C GLU A 26 3.64 8.58 -4.52
N ASP A 27 3.56 7.32 -4.95
CA ASP A 27 3.28 6.93 -6.34
C ASP A 27 1.86 7.31 -6.79
N LEU A 28 0.92 7.42 -5.83
CA LEU A 28 -0.42 7.94 -6.05
C LEU A 28 -0.46 9.48 -6.06
N SER A 29 0.64 10.16 -5.72
CA SER A 29 0.71 11.61 -5.51
C SER A 29 -0.27 12.10 -4.45
N VAL A 30 -0.44 11.31 -3.39
CA VAL A 30 -1.34 11.57 -2.27
C VAL A 30 -0.52 11.95 -1.04
N ALA A 31 -0.92 13.00 -0.34
CA ALA A 31 -0.24 13.45 0.88
C ALA A 31 -0.24 12.35 1.96
N ASP A 32 0.89 12.20 2.66
CA ASP A 32 1.10 11.23 3.73
C ASP A 32 0.37 11.61 5.03
N SER A 33 -0.96 11.62 5.00
CA SER A 33 -1.82 11.93 6.15
C SER A 33 -2.49 10.67 6.71
N ASN A 34 -2.80 10.67 8.01
CA ASN A 34 -3.50 9.56 8.65
C ASN A 34 -4.84 9.25 7.97
N ASN A 35 -5.57 10.27 7.53
CA ASN A 35 -6.83 10.09 6.80
C ASN A 35 -6.64 9.36 5.47
N ASN A 36 -5.60 9.71 4.71
CA ASN A 36 -5.30 9.06 3.44
C ASN A 36 -4.80 7.62 3.63
N LYS A 37 -3.97 7.38 4.65
CA LYS A 37 -3.53 6.04 5.04
C LYS A 37 -4.73 5.13 5.33
N LEU A 38 -5.62 5.57 6.21
CA LEU A 38 -6.80 4.79 6.60
C LEU A 38 -7.74 4.54 5.42
N ARG A 39 -7.99 5.55 4.59
CA ARG A 39 -8.81 5.40 3.37
C ARG A 39 -8.19 4.40 2.40
N LEU A 40 -6.90 4.52 2.10
CA LEU A 40 -6.21 3.63 1.17
C LEU A 40 -6.21 2.18 1.67
N ILE A 41 -5.90 1.97 2.95
CA ILE A 41 -5.98 0.65 3.60
C ILE A 41 -7.40 0.07 3.48
N SER A 42 -8.42 0.88 3.81
CA SER A 42 -9.82 0.44 3.74
C SER A 42 -10.29 0.13 2.32
N LEU A 43 -9.72 0.77 1.30
CA LEU A 43 -10.07 0.50 -0.09
C LEU A 43 -9.41 -0.80 -0.59
N ILE A 44 -8.14 -1.01 -0.25
CA ILE A 44 -7.35 -2.17 -0.74
C ILE A 44 -7.73 -3.46 -0.02
N GLN A 45 -8.20 -3.41 1.23
CA GLN A 45 -8.53 -4.62 2.00
C GLN A 45 -9.57 -5.53 1.34
N HIS A 46 -10.35 -4.99 0.38
CA HIS A 46 -11.36 -5.74 -0.36
C HIS A 46 -10.77 -6.60 -1.48
N ASN A 47 -9.52 -6.36 -1.88
CA ASN A 47 -8.83 -7.15 -2.88
C ASN A 47 -8.22 -8.40 -2.22
N SER A 48 -8.78 -9.58 -2.55
CA SER A 48 -8.34 -10.85 -1.98
C SER A 48 -6.90 -11.23 -2.34
N ASN A 49 -6.33 -10.65 -3.39
CA ASN A 49 -4.97 -10.96 -3.88
C ASN A 49 -3.89 -10.13 -3.17
N ILE A 50 -4.28 -9.06 -2.49
CA ILE A 50 -3.35 -8.18 -1.78
C ILE A 50 -3.39 -8.54 -0.29
N GLU A 51 -2.23 -8.85 0.26
CA GLU A 51 -2.01 -9.05 1.68
C GLU A 51 -1.35 -7.81 2.29
N ARG A 52 -1.81 -7.43 3.48
CA ARG A 52 -1.15 -6.40 4.29
C ARG A 52 -0.25 -7.06 5.32
N THR A 53 1.03 -6.71 5.32
CA THR A 53 2.00 -7.18 6.30
C THR A 53 2.74 -6.02 6.97
N TYR A 54 3.53 -6.34 8.00
CA TYR A 54 4.29 -5.39 8.78
C TYR A 54 5.74 -5.84 8.89
N LYS A 55 6.67 -4.92 8.61
CA LYS A 55 8.11 -5.16 8.77
C LYS A 55 8.71 -4.14 9.71
N LYS A 56 9.69 -4.58 10.52
CA LYS A 56 10.42 -3.68 11.42
C LYS A 56 11.60 -3.07 10.66
N SER A 57 11.72 -1.75 10.70
CA SER A 57 12.88 -1.05 10.14
C SER A 57 14.11 -1.22 11.03
N SER A 58 15.28 -0.86 10.51
CA SER A 58 16.54 -0.79 11.26
C SER A 58 16.46 0.15 12.48
N GLU A 59 15.62 1.18 12.41
CA GLU A 59 15.32 2.11 13.51
C GLU A 59 14.28 1.57 14.51
N GLY A 60 13.84 0.32 14.33
CA GLY A 60 12.85 -0.33 15.19
C GLY A 60 11.39 0.08 14.94
N ARG A 61 11.12 0.89 13.91
CA ARG A 61 9.76 1.33 13.55
C ARG A 61 9.03 0.25 12.77
N VAL A 62 7.73 0.08 13.03
CA VAL A 62 6.88 -0.83 12.25
C VAL A 62 6.41 -0.11 10.99
N ILE A 63 6.69 -0.71 9.83
CA ILE A 63 6.30 -0.20 8.51
C ILE A 63 5.25 -1.14 7.92
N THR A 64 4.17 -0.57 7.39
CA THR A 64 3.12 -1.32 6.69
C THR A 64 3.51 -1.55 5.23
N PHE A 65 3.34 -2.78 4.76
CA PHE A 65 3.55 -3.19 3.38
C PHE A 65 2.29 -3.85 2.81
N PHE A 66 2.15 -3.78 1.49
CA PHE A 66 1.19 -4.54 0.70
C PHE A 66 1.96 -5.49 -0.21
N ILE A 67 1.54 -6.76 -0.26
CA ILE A 67 2.19 -7.84 -1.01
C ILE A 67 1.13 -8.58 -1.83
N ILE A 68 1.45 -9.00 -3.05
CA ILE A 68 0.60 -9.93 -3.81
C ILE A 68 0.82 -11.36 -3.30
N LYS A 69 -0.26 -12.02 -2.85
CA LYS A 69 -0.21 -13.35 -2.20
C LYS A 69 0.46 -14.47 -3.02
N ASN A 70 0.51 -14.32 -4.34
CA ASN A 70 1.10 -15.31 -5.26
C ASN A 70 2.37 -14.81 -5.97
N SER A 71 3.03 -13.77 -5.43
CA SER A 71 4.33 -13.35 -5.95
C SER A 71 5.42 -14.35 -5.52
N ASN A 72 5.48 -15.48 -6.23
CA ASN A 72 6.69 -16.30 -6.28
C ASN A 72 7.76 -15.49 -7.02
N PHE A 73 8.52 -14.67 -6.28
CA PHE A 73 9.82 -14.17 -6.70
C PHE A 73 10.90 -15.18 -6.36
#